data_AF-A0A3M8DN93-F1
#
_entry.id   AF-A0A3M8DN93-F1
#
_cell.length_a   1.000
_cell.length_b   1.000
_cell.length_c   1.000
_cell.angle_alpha   90.00
_cell.angle_beta   90.00
_cell.angle_gamma   90.00
#
_symmetry.space_group_name_H-M   'P 1'
#
loop_
_entity.id
_entity.type
_entity.pdbx_description
1 polymer ?
#
loop_
_entity_poly.entity_id
_entity_poly.type
_entity_poly.pdbx_seq_one_letter_code
_entity_poly.pdbx_strand_id
1 'polypeptide(L)' 'MWTVIYIAPSARIAERIQHRLTDEGFLVKVREAGVSKQFEILVPQSELHEVQEVLARSFTE' A
#
# COMPACT_ATOMS: atom_id res chain seq x y z
N MET A 1 9.10 -11.72 -4.20
CA MET A 1 9.63 -10.37 -4.50
C MET A 1 8.62 -9.34 -4.01
N TRP A 2 9.06 -8.18 -3.51
CA TRP A 2 8.19 -7.10 -3.07
C TRP A 2 8.01 -6.10 -4.21
N THR A 3 6.78 -5.65 -4.45
CA THR A 3 6.47 -4.69 -5.51
C THR A 3 5.83 -3.44 -4.92
N VAL A 4 6.18 -2.28 -5.45
CA VAL A 4 5.59 -0.99 -5.05
C VAL A 4 4.26 -0.83 -5.77
N ILE A 5 3.18 -0.67 -5.00
CA ILE A 5 1.82 -0.52 -5.55
C ILE A 5 1.32 0.91 -5.48
N TYR A 6 1.88 1.71 -4.58
CA TYR A 6 1.45 3.07 -4.32
C TYR A 6 2.56 3.87 -3.66
N ILE A 7 2.61 5.16 -3.96
CA ILE A 7 3.54 6.11 -3.34
C ILE A 7 2.70 7.18 -2.67
N ALA A 8 2.56 7.08 -1.35
CA ALA A 8 1.80 8.02 -0.55
C ALA A 8 2.59 9.32 -0.32
N PRO A 9 1.94 10.50 -0.40
CA PRO A 9 2.61 11.79 -0.18
C PRO A 9 2.78 12.15 1.30
N SER A 10 2.32 11.29 2.23
CA SER A 10 2.48 11.48 3.68
C SER A 10 2.36 10.17 4.45
N ALA A 11 2.98 10.10 5.64
CA ALA A 11 2.96 8.94 6.51
C ALA A 11 1.54 8.50 6.85
N ARG A 12 0.67 9.46 7.18
CA ARG A 12 -0.73 9.21 7.55
C ARG A 12 -1.52 8.48 6.46
N ILE A 13 -1.27 8.80 5.19
CA ILE A 13 -1.92 8.11 4.07
C ILE A 13 -1.35 6.69 3.92
N ALA A 14 -0.02 6.55 4.03
CA ALA A 14 0.64 5.25 3.96
C ALA A 14 0.17 4.30 5.05
N GLU A 15 0.08 4.77 6.30
CA GLU A 15 -0.43 4.00 7.43
C GLU A 15 -1.90 3.60 7.25
N ARG A 16 -2.76 4.50 6.74
CA ARG A 16 -4.17 4.15 6.45
C ARG A 16 -4.28 3.02 5.44
N ILE A 17 -3.50 3.08 4.37
CA ILE A 17 -3.51 2.04 3.33
C ILE A 17 -2.94 0.73 3.87
N GLN A 18 -1.82 0.79 4.60
CA GLN A 18 -1.24 -0.38 5.25
C GLN A 18 -2.26 -1.04 6.18
N HIS A 19 -2.88 -0.28 7.08
CA HIS A 19 -3.83 -0.82 8.04
C HIS A 19 -5.03 -1.45 7.35
N ARG A 20 -5.56 -0.84 6.28
CA ARG A 20 -6.68 -1.42 5.51
C ARG A 20 -6.31 -2.76 4.88
N LEU A 21 -5.15 -2.82 4.23
CA LEU A 21 -4.70 -4.05 3.57
C LEU A 21 -4.32 -5.13 4.59
N THR A 22 -3.74 -4.77 5.72
CA THR A 22 -3.43 -5.70 6.82
C THR A 22 -4.70 -6.21 7.52
N ASP A 23 -5.74 -5.39 7.64
CA ASP A 23 -7.05 -5.80 8.18
C ASP A 23 -7.74 -6.85 7.29
N GLU A 24 -7.59 -6.71 5.97
CA GLU A 24 -8.03 -7.71 4.98
C GLU A 24 -7.15 -8.98 4.95
N GLY A 25 -6.04 -9.00 5.70
CA GLY A 25 -5.13 -10.14 5.81
C GLY A 25 -3.92 -10.11 4.86
N PHE A 26 -3.72 -9.04 4.10
CA PHE A 26 -2.59 -8.90 3.19
C PHE A 26 -1.30 -8.46 3.90
N LEU A 27 -0.17 -8.95 3.40
CA LEU A 27 1.14 -8.55 3.89
C LEU A 27 1.58 -7.22 3.27
N VAL A 28 1.73 -6.16 4.08
CA VAL A 28 2.09 -4.82 3.57
C VAL A 28 3.29 -4.24 4.28
N LYS A 29 4.22 -3.70 3.50
CA LYS A 29 5.37 -2.93 3.99
C LYS A 29 5.27 -1.49 3.55
N VAL A 30 5.57 -0.57 4.46
CA VAL A 30 5.71 0.85 4.15
C VAL A 30 7.19 1.20 4.27
N ARG A 31 7.71 1.93 3.28
CA ARG A 31 9.10 2.40 3.26
C ARG A 31 9.14 3.87 2.90
N GLU A 32 9.94 4.64 3.64
CA GLU A 32 10.21 6.04 3.31
C GLU A 32 11.14 6.16 2.11
N ALA A 33 10.73 6.93 1.11
CA ALA A 33 11.49 7.18 -0.10
C ALA A 33 12.24 8.53 -0.03
N GLY A 34 13.43 8.51 0.58
CA GLY A 34 14.43 9.56 0.43
C GLY A 34 14.10 10.92 1.05
N VAL A 35 14.62 12.00 0.44
CA VAL A 35 14.59 13.39 0.96
C VAL A 35 13.18 14.00 0.93
N SER A 36 12.34 13.51 0.02
CA SER A 36 10.93 13.87 -0.07
C SER A 36 10.15 13.01 0.93
N LYS A 37 9.20 13.59 1.68
CA LYS A 37 8.34 12.88 2.65
C LYS A 37 7.32 11.96 1.97
N GLN A 38 7.79 11.08 1.09
CA GLN A 38 7.01 10.12 0.32
C GLN A 38 7.21 8.72 0.90
N PHE A 39 6.17 7.92 0.81
CA PHE A 39 6.09 6.61 1.45
C PHE A 39 5.66 5.58 0.41
N GLU A 40 6.58 4.70 0.07
CA GLU A 40 6.33 3.55 -0.81
C GLU A 40 5.57 2.49 -0.04
N ILE A 41 4.49 2.01 -0.64
CA ILE A 41 3.69 0.90 -0.12
C ILE A 41 4.01 -0.31 -0.97
N LEU A 42 4.50 -1.35 -0.33
CA LEU A 42 4.96 -2.57 -0.96
C LEU A 42 4.11 -3.76 -0.51
N VAL A 43 3.81 -4.64 -1.46
CA VAL A 43 3.14 -5.93 -1.20
C VAL A 43 3.88 -7.06 -1.90
N PRO A 44 3.71 -8.32 -1.48
CA PRO A 44 4.21 -9.48 -2.22
C PRO A 44 3.62 -9.52 -3.61
N GLN A 45 4.46 -9.78 -4.61
CA GLN A 45 4.01 -9.88 -6.00
C GLN A 45 2.88 -10.91 -6.20
N SER A 46 2.84 -11.97 -5.37
CA SER A 46 1.78 -12.98 -5.39
C SER A 46 0.40 -12.42 -5.05
N GLU A 47 0.33 -11.38 -4.21
CA GLU A 47 -0.92 -10.75 -3.73
C GLU A 47 -1.24 -9.47 -4.51
N LEU A 48 -0.41 -9.08 -5.48
CA LEU A 48 -0.51 -7.81 -6.21
C LEU A 48 -1.90 -7.61 -6.84
N HIS A 49 -2.44 -8.65 -7.48
CA HIS A 49 -3.71 -8.56 -8.19
C HIS A 49 -4.88 -8.32 -7.24
N GLU A 50 -4.96 -9.12 -6.17
CA GLU A 50 -6.01 -9.03 -5.16
C GLU A 50 -5.96 -7.67 -4.44
N VAL A 51 -4.77 -7.21 -4.07
CA VAL A 51 -4.59 -5.89 -3.45
C VAL A 51 -5.06 -4.76 -4.37
N GLN A 52 -4.81 -4.86 -5.68
CA GLN A 52 -5.29 -3.85 -6.65
C GLN A 52 -6.82 -3.83 -6.73
N GLU A 53 -7.48 -4.98 -6.68
CA GLU A 53 -8.95 -5.06 -6.67
C GLU A 53 -9.54 -4.43 -5.40
N VAL A 54 -8.97 -4.74 -4.23
CA VAL A 54 -9.39 -4.17 -2.93
C VAL A 54 -9.21 -2.65 -2.89
N LEU A 55 -8.07 -2.17 -3.39
CA LEU A 55 -7.81 -0.74 -3.49
C LEU A 55 -8.79 -0.06 -4.42
N ALA A 56 -9.01 -0.61 -5.63
CA ALA A 56 -9.94 -0.03 -6.60
C ALA A 56 -11.37 0.05 -6.06
N ARG A 57 -11.83 -1.01 -5.37
CA ARG A 57 -13.16 -1.03 -4.75
C ARG A 57 -13.31 0.03 -3.66
N SER A 58 -12.25 0.28 -2.88
CA SER A 58 -12.24 1.31 -1.84
C SER A 58 -12.37 2.75 -2.35
N PHE A 59 -12.13 3.02 -3.64
CA PHE A 59 -12.23 4.36 -4.23
C PHE A 59 -13.51 4.58 -5.05
N THR A 60 -14.32 3.54 -5.29
CA THR A 60 -15.50 3.63 -6.17
C THR A 60 -16.85 3.67 -5.45
N GLU A 61 -16.88 3.72 -4.12
CA GLU A 61 -18.09 3.81 -3.28
C GLU A 61 -18.20 5.17 -2.57
#